data_AF-X0TJS1-F1
#
_entry.id   AF-X0TJS1-F1
#
_cell.length_a   1.000
_cell.length_b   1.000
_cell.length_c   1.000
_cell.angle_alpha   90.00
_cell.angle_beta   90.00
_cell.angle_gamma   90.00
#
_symmetry.space_group_name_H-M   'P 1'
#
loop_
_entity.id
_entity.type
_entity.pdbx_description
1 polymer ?
#
loop_
_entity_poly.entity_id
_entity_poly.type
_entity_poly.pdbx_seq_one_letter_code
_entity_poly.pdbx_strand_id
1 'polypeptide(L)' 'GKSRAYPLAQFRRHRRDADLDDELDGLRFGLSFNNEANSLRVAHADEGLSWMYTFWFAWSAFHPETEVFRGSERP' A
#
# COMPACT_ATOMS: atom_id res chain seq x y z
N GLY A 1 -9.32 12.18 7.49
CA GLY A 1 -8.56 11.03 8.00
C GLY A 1 -7.20 11.02 7.35
N LYS A 2 -6.23 10.29 7.91
CA LYS A 2 -4.93 10.09 7.24
C LYS A 2 -5.11 9.16 6.04
N SER A 3 -4.34 9.40 5.00
CA SER A 3 -4.33 8.59 3.78
C SER A 3 -2.89 8.21 3.47
N ARG A 4 -2.66 6.93 3.14
CA ARG A 4 -1.35 6.44 2.69
C ARG A 4 -1.50 5.64 1.39
N ALA A 5 -0.67 5.97 0.40
CA ALA A 5 -0.59 5.28 -0.87
C ALA A 5 0.57 4.27 -0.87
N TYR A 6 0.30 3.09 -1.42
CA TYR A 6 1.27 2.00 -1.56
C TYR A 6 1.56 1.73 -3.05
N PRO A 7 2.64 2.29 -3.61
CA PRO A 7 2.94 2.11 -5.03
C PRO A 7 3.36 0.67 -5.32
N LEU A 8 2.71 -0.02 -6.28
CA LEU A 8 3.12 -1.38 -6.69
C LEU A 8 4.56 -1.46 -7.15
N ALA A 9 5.10 -0.36 -7.68
CA ALA A 9 6.50 -0.27 -8.10
C ALA A 9 7.48 -0.60 -6.97
N GLN A 10 7.11 -0.38 -5.70
CA GLN A 10 7.94 -0.76 -4.55
C GLN A 10 8.00 -2.27 -4.36
N PHE A 11 6.88 -2.98 -4.54
CA PHE A 11 6.79 -4.42 -4.33
C PHE A 11 7.42 -5.22 -5.50
N ARG A 12 7.26 -4.72 -6.73
CA ARG A 12 7.81 -5.35 -7.94
C ARG A 12 9.34 -5.49 -7.93
N ARG A 13 10.04 -4.69 -7.14
CA ARG A 13 11.51 -4.76 -7.03
C ARG A 13 11.99 -6.07 -6.43
N HIS A 14 11.18 -6.73 -5.60
CA HIS A 14 11.61 -7.90 -4.84
C HIS A 14 11.54 -9.23 -5.60
N ARG A 15 10.97 -9.26 -6.82
CA ARG A 15 10.82 -10.45 -7.71
C ARG A 15 10.26 -11.72 -7.03
N ARG A 16 9.58 -11.55 -5.90
CA ARG A 16 9.00 -12.60 -5.07
C ARG A 16 7.73 -12.04 -4.45
N ASP A 17 6.87 -12.94 -4.00
CA ASP A 17 5.74 -12.57 -3.16
C ASP A 17 6.25 -11.86 -1.90
N ALA A 18 5.48 -10.89 -1.42
CA ALA A 18 5.86 -10.07 -0.28
C ALA A 18 4.62 -9.72 0.54
N ASP A 19 4.70 -9.96 1.84
CA ASP A 19 3.70 -9.52 2.79
C ASP A 19 4.24 -8.33 3.60
N LEU A 20 3.38 -7.38 3.92
CA LEU A 20 3.69 -6.18 4.69
C LEU A 20 2.57 -5.92 5.68
N ASP A 21 2.91 -5.90 6.97
CA ASP A 21 2.02 -5.39 8.01
C ASP A 21 2.38 -3.94 8.31
N ASP A 22 1.37 -3.08 8.37
CA ASP A 22 1.53 -1.66 8.68
C ASP A 22 0.35 -1.16 9.54
N GLU A 23 0.48 0.07 10.01
CA GLU A 23 -0.51 0.78 10.82
C GLU A 23 -0.78 2.17 10.23
N LEU A 24 -2.06 2.53 10.17
CA LEU A 24 -2.51 3.86 9.81
C LEU A 24 -3.48 4.37 10.87
N ASP A 25 -3.07 5.41 11.58
CA ASP A 25 -3.90 6.06 12.60
C ASP A 25 -4.37 5.12 13.72
N GLY A 26 -3.52 4.17 14.14
CA GLY A 26 -3.84 3.18 15.17
C GLY A 26 -4.56 1.94 14.65
N LEU A 27 -4.95 1.89 13.38
CA LEU A 27 -5.62 0.75 12.75
C LEU A 27 -4.62 -0.08 11.95
N ARG A 28 -4.60 -1.39 12.21
CA ARG A 28 -3.66 -2.33 11.57
C ARG A 28 -4.24 -2.92 10.29
N PHE A 29 -3.34 -3.22 9.37
CA PHE A 29 -3.66 -3.95 8.15
C PHE A 29 -2.44 -4.65 7.58
N GLY A 30 -2.71 -5.69 6.80
CA GLY A 30 -1.71 -6.44 6.06
C GLY A 30 -1.94 -6.33 4.57
N LEU A 31 -0.86 -6.17 3.82
CA LEU A 31 -0.81 -6.19 2.36
C LEU A 31 -0.08 -7.44 1.90
N SER A 32 -0.58 -8.08 0.84
CA SER A 32 0.03 -9.24 0.22
C SER A 32 0.24 -8.97 -1.27
N PHE A 33 1.49 -8.98 -1.70
CA PHE A 33 1.91 -8.86 -3.08
C PHE A 33 2.08 -10.25 -3.68
N ASN A 34 1.40 -10.49 -4.80
CA ASN A 34 1.59 -11.67 -5.63
C ASN A 34 2.40 -11.28 -6.86
N ASN A 35 3.59 -11.86 -7.01
CA ASN A 35 4.52 -11.54 -8.09
C ASN A 35 4.08 -12.09 -9.44
N GLU A 36 3.41 -13.25 -9.47
CA GLU A 36 2.91 -13.87 -10.71
C GLU A 36 1.78 -13.05 -11.33
N ALA A 37 0.79 -12.65 -10.51
CA ALA A 37 -0.32 -11.80 -10.88
C ALA A 37 0.05 -10.30 -10.93
N ASN A 38 1.26 -9.95 -10.46
CA ASN A 38 1.74 -8.57 -10.33
C ASN A 38 0.71 -7.64 -9.67
N SER A 39 0.13 -8.10 -8.57
CA SER A 39 -0.98 -7.43 -7.89
C SER A 39 -0.75 -7.34 -6.38
N LEU A 40 -1.32 -6.30 -5.78
CA LEU A 40 -1.29 -6.06 -4.35
C LEU A 40 -2.72 -6.13 -3.82
N ARG A 41 -2.94 -6.91 -2.75
CA ARG A 41 -4.24 -7.02 -2.08
C ARG A 41 -4.11 -6.72 -0.60
N VAL A 42 -5.20 -6.27 0.02
CA VAL A 42 -5.32 -6.24 1.48
C VAL A 42 -5.65 -7.65 1.95
N ALA A 43 -4.78 -8.22 2.79
CA ALA A 43 -4.92 -9.56 3.34
C ALA A 43 -5.80 -9.59 4.60
N HIS A 44 -5.67 -8.55 5.43
CA HIS A 44 -6.48 -8.31 6.61
C HIS A 44 -6.47 -6.81 6.93
N ALA A 45 -7.49 -6.32 7.62
CA ALA A 45 -7.59 -4.94 8.06
C ALA A 45 -8.52 -4.83 9.26
N ASP A 46 -8.20 -3.95 10.20
CA ASP A 46 -9.10 -3.55 11.26
C ASP A 46 -10.34 -2.81 10.69
N GLU A 47 -11.46 -2.86 11.42
CA GLU A 47 -12.67 -2.13 11.05
C GLU A 47 -12.42 -0.61 11.01
N GLY A 48 -13.04 0.07 10.04
CA GLY A 48 -12.89 1.52 9.85
C GLY A 48 -11.83 1.92 8.82
N LEU A 49 -11.01 0.98 8.33
CA LEU A 49 -10.15 1.20 7.17
C LEU A 49 -10.94 1.08 5.86
N SER A 50 -10.61 1.95 4.91
CA SER A 50 -11.12 1.88 3.53
C SER A 50 -9.93 1.95 2.58
N TRP A 51 -9.98 1.14 1.52
CA TRP A 51 -8.91 1.07 0.54
C TRP A 51 -9.48 1.00 -0.87
N MET A 52 -8.68 1.44 -1.83
CA MET A 52 -9.00 1.33 -3.25
C MET A 52 -7.74 1.17 -4.07
N TYR A 53 -7.91 0.65 -5.27
CA TYR A 53 -6.86 0.58 -6.27
C TYR A 53 -7.10 1.64 -7.33
N THR A 54 -6.16 2.58 -7.49
CA THR A 54 -6.31 3.71 -8.41
C THR A 54 -4.96 4.18 -8.95
N PHE A 55 -5.00 5.01 -9.98
CA PHE A 55 -3.81 5.64 -10.51
C PHE A 55 -3.43 6.89 -9.70
N TRP A 56 -2.13 7.01 -9.39
CA TRP A 56 -1.61 8.13 -8.58
C TRP A 56 -1.88 9.51 -9.20
N PHE A 57 -1.79 9.64 -10.53
CA PHE A 57 -2.05 10.92 -11.20
C PHE A 57 -3.48 11.41 -10.99
N ALA A 58 -4.44 10.49 -10.83
CA ALA A 58 -5.83 10.84 -10.57
C ALA A 58 -6.04 11.16 -9.08
N TRP A 59 -5.50 10.33 -8.19
CA TRP A 59 -5.68 10.50 -6.74
C TRP A 59 -5.01 11.76 -6.18
N SER A 60 -3.76 12.01 -6.57
CA SER A 60 -2.95 13.12 -6.03
C SER A 60 -3.50 14.50 -6.35
N ALA A 61 -4.30 14.64 -7.42
CA ALA A 61 -4.98 15.89 -7.75
C ALA A 61 -6.03 16.29 -6.70
N PHE A 62 -6.60 15.31 -5.99
CA PHE A 62 -7.63 15.53 -4.95
C PHE A 62 -7.10 15.38 -3.53
N HIS A 63 -6.06 14.57 -3.33
CA HIS A 63 -5.50 14.25 -2.01
C HIS A 63 -3.97 14.42 -1.97
N PRO A 64 -3.45 15.65 -2.17
CA PRO A 64 -2.01 15.92 -2.23
C PRO A 64 -1.28 15.64 -0.90
N GLU A 65 -2.00 15.63 0.22
CA GLU A 65 -1.48 15.32 1.56
C GLU A 65 -1.27 13.82 1.82
N THR A 66 -1.65 12.96 0.87
CA THR A 66 -1.49 11.50 1.00
C THR A 66 -0.02 11.13 1.19
N GLU A 67 0.27 10.42 2.27
CA GLU A 67 1.60 9.87 2.50
C GLU A 67 1.91 8.79 1.47
N VAL A 68 3.11 8.77 0.90
CA VAL A 68 3.52 7.72 -0.04
C VAL A 68 4.48 6.77 0.65
N PHE A 69 4.10 5.50 0.77
CA PHE A 69 4.97 4.45 1.24
C PHE A 69 6.17 4.28 0.29
N ARG A 70 7.38 4.39 0.81
CA ARG A 70 8.61 4.33 0.00
C ARG A 70 9.32 2.99 0.05
N GLY A 71 8.88 2.06 0.90
CA GLY A 71 9.66 0.85 1.24
C GLY A 71 10.92 1.24 2.01
N SER A 72 11.22 0.55 3.10
CA SER A 72 12.55 0.66 3.67
C SER A 72 13.53 -0.04 2.73
N GLU A 73 14.41 0.72 2.08
CA GLU A 73 15.70 0.18 1.64
C GLU A 73 16.38 -0.33 2.92
N ARG A 74 16.23 -1.62 3.21
CA ARG A 74 17.12 -2.25 4.18
C ARG A 74 18.48 -2.35 3.46
N PRO A 75 19.55 -1.73 3.99
CA PRO A 75 20.88 -1.85 3.41
C PRO A 75 21.39 -3.30 3.43
#